data_AF-A0A2N6CC56-F1
#
_entry.id   AF-A0A2N6CC56-F1
#
_cell.length_a   1.000
_cell.length_b   1.000
_cell.length_c   1.000
_cell.angle_alpha   90.00
_cell.angle_beta   90.00
_cell.angle_gamma   90.00
#
_symmetry.space_group_name_H-M   'P 1'
#
loop_
_entity.id
_entity.type
_entity.pdbx_description
1 polymer ?
#
loop_
_entity_poly.entity_id
_entity_poly.type
_entity_poly.pdbx_seq_one_letter_code
_entity_poly.pdbx_strand_id
1 'polypeptide(L)'
;MSYPKWLKIIPKKDEDIHINKVKLESIDAGEMASGSPSAATEKLARIIEQRDAVAKILVVGDGLFSQKLSDYAIKMGQRLDCEIVALSIFDKHCRERRDPDESEKNHFIKRSELGAASFADKAVGAGIKFYQLTKIGEREVIVDQVVKEIAGIRYVLTEPDDRIKEELSGRVQLPAINTPWSKL
;
A
#
# COMPACT_ATOMS: atom_id res chain seq x y z
N MET A 1 6.67 -14.91 14.59
CA MET A 1 6.58 -13.48 14.99
C MET A 1 5.10 -13.09 15.05
N SER A 2 4.68 -12.51 16.18
CA SER A 2 3.27 -12.26 16.52
C SER A 2 2.75 -10.97 15.89
N TYR A 3 1.58 -11.03 15.25
CA TYR A 3 0.87 -9.84 14.77
C TYR A 3 0.54 -8.92 15.95
N PRO A 4 0.65 -7.58 15.81
CA PRO A 4 0.06 -6.66 16.77
C PRO A 4 -1.43 -6.99 16.95
N LYS A 5 -1.84 -7.42 18.15
CA LYS A 5 -3.21 -7.90 18.42
C LYS A 5 -4.30 -6.86 18.10
N TRP A 6 -3.97 -5.57 18.03
CA TRP A 6 -4.90 -4.50 17.68
C TRP A 6 -5.27 -4.44 16.19
N LEU A 7 -4.49 -5.07 15.28
CA LEU A 7 -4.88 -5.27 13.88
C LEU A 7 -6.10 -6.21 13.76
N LYS A 8 -6.36 -7.05 14.77
CA LYS A 8 -7.54 -7.92 14.85
C LYS A 8 -8.72 -7.27 15.61
N ILE A 9 -8.49 -6.15 16.28
CA ILE A 9 -9.51 -5.42 17.06
C ILE A 9 -9.92 -4.20 16.23
N ILE A 10 -10.43 -4.48 15.03
CA ILE A 10 -11.13 -3.50 14.21
C ILE A 10 -12.50 -4.13 13.97
N PRO A 11 -13.61 -3.43 14.29
CA PRO A 11 -14.95 -3.98 14.05
C PRO A 11 -15.07 -4.41 12.59
N LYS A 12 -15.80 -5.51 12.32
CA LYS A 12 -15.98 -6.24 11.05
C LYS A 12 -16.48 -5.42 9.83
N LYS A 13 -16.06 -4.17 9.64
CA LYS A 13 -16.54 -3.23 8.62
C LYS A 13 -15.42 -2.69 7.70
N ASP A 14 -14.16 -3.03 7.95
CA ASP A 14 -13.00 -2.59 7.16
C ASP A 14 -12.46 -3.71 6.23
N GLU A 15 -13.35 -4.43 5.54
CA GLU A 15 -12.98 -5.35 4.44
C GLU A 15 -12.49 -4.60 3.17
N ASP A 16 -12.50 -3.26 3.22
CA ASP A 16 -12.27 -2.37 2.08
C ASP A 16 -10.83 -1.82 1.97
N ILE A 17 -9.84 -2.32 2.73
CA ILE A 17 -8.45 -1.84 2.64
C ILE A 17 -7.48 -3.01 2.77
N HIS A 18 -6.61 -3.20 1.78
CA HIS A 18 -5.54 -4.19 1.81
C HIS A 18 -4.26 -3.60 2.41
N ILE A 19 -3.67 -4.34 3.36
CA ILE A 19 -2.45 -3.93 4.08
C ILE A 19 -1.38 -4.97 3.82
N ASN A 20 -0.34 -4.58 3.11
CA ASN A 20 0.83 -5.42 2.87
C ASN A 20 2.01 -4.90 3.69
N LYS A 21 2.50 -5.72 4.64
CA LYS A 21 3.74 -5.41 5.35
C LYS A 21 4.91 -5.74 4.45
N VAL A 22 5.79 -4.78 4.23
CA VAL A 22 7.03 -5.01 3.47
C VAL A 22 7.92 -5.94 4.29
N LYS A 23 8.29 -7.08 3.70
CA LYS A 23 9.21 -8.03 4.32
C LYS A 23 10.62 -7.47 4.14
N LEU A 24 11.26 -7.10 5.25
CA LEU A 24 12.68 -6.75 5.23
C LEU A 24 13.46 -7.99 4.77
N GLU A 25 14.29 -7.85 3.74
CA GLU A 25 15.21 -8.90 3.36
C GLU A 25 16.20 -9.14 4.52
N SER A 26 16.39 -10.40 4.86
CA SER A 26 17.38 -10.84 5.84
C SER A 26 18.53 -11.50 5.10
N ILE A 27 19.76 -11.16 5.44
CA ILE A 27 20.92 -11.88 4.91
C ILE A 27 20.95 -13.26 5.53
N ASP A 28 20.90 -14.27 4.69
CA ASP A 28 21.12 -15.65 5.11
C ASP A 28 22.63 -15.91 5.23
N ALA A 29 23.02 -16.69 6.23
CA ALA A 29 24.43 -16.97 6.52
C ALA A 29 25.15 -17.64 5.32
N GLY A 30 24.39 -18.27 4.41
CA GLY A 30 24.90 -18.87 3.17
C GLY A 30 25.41 -17.87 2.12
N GLU A 31 24.82 -16.67 2.00
CA GLU A 31 25.28 -15.66 1.03
C GLU A 31 26.59 -14.97 1.45
N MET A 32 26.84 -14.92 2.77
CA MET A 32 28.12 -14.41 3.33
C MET A 32 29.29 -15.37 3.02
N ALA A 33 29.00 -16.66 2.84
CA ALA A 33 30.00 -17.70 2.58
C ALA A 33 30.30 -17.91 1.08
N SER A 34 29.42 -17.48 0.17
CA SER A 34 29.55 -17.75 -1.28
C SER A 34 30.42 -16.74 -2.07
N GLY A 35 31.14 -15.85 -1.39
CA GLY A 35 32.37 -15.27 -1.94
C GLY A 35 32.29 -13.99 -2.77
N SER A 36 31.23 -13.18 -2.69
CA SER A 36 31.29 -11.77 -3.13
C SER A 36 31.13 -10.82 -1.95
N PRO A 37 32.24 -10.43 -1.29
CA PRO A 37 32.22 -9.51 -0.15
C PRO A 37 31.49 -8.19 -0.46
N SER A 38 31.58 -7.71 -1.71
CA SER A 38 30.92 -6.47 -2.19
C SER A 38 29.40 -6.60 -2.20
N ALA A 39 28.86 -7.69 -2.77
CA ALA A 39 27.41 -7.88 -2.86
C ALA A 39 26.77 -8.09 -1.48
N ALA A 40 27.47 -8.77 -0.56
CA ALA A 40 27.01 -8.95 0.82
C ALA A 40 27.07 -7.64 1.64
N THR A 41 28.10 -6.81 1.44
CA THR A 41 28.18 -5.50 2.11
C THR A 41 27.15 -4.51 1.58
N GLU A 42 26.89 -4.49 0.27
CA GLU A 42 25.84 -3.65 -0.33
C GLU A 42 24.45 -4.04 0.19
N LYS A 43 24.16 -5.34 0.33
CA LYS A 43 22.92 -5.82 0.95
C LYS A 43 22.82 -5.44 2.43
N LEU A 44 23.90 -5.57 3.20
CA LEU A 44 23.95 -5.14 4.60
C LEU A 44 23.65 -3.65 4.75
N ALA A 45 24.30 -2.83 3.94
CA ALA A 45 24.12 -1.38 3.95
C ALA A 45 22.65 -1.01 3.70
N ARG A 46 22.00 -1.64 2.71
CA ARG A 46 20.56 -1.42 2.42
C ARG A 46 19.66 -1.84 3.57
N ILE A 47 19.95 -2.95 4.25
CA ILE A 47 19.14 -3.42 5.39
C ILE A 47 19.27 -2.46 6.58
N ILE A 48 20.47 -1.96 6.84
CA ILE A 48 20.72 -0.95 7.89
C ILE A 48 19.99 0.34 7.53
N GLU A 49 20.14 0.82 6.29
CA GLU A 49 19.47 2.02 5.80
C GLU A 49 17.94 1.89 5.90
N GLN A 50 17.34 0.74 5.57
CA GLN A 50 15.91 0.52 5.76
C GLN A 50 15.47 0.44 7.22
N ARG A 51 16.33 -0.05 8.13
CA ARG A 51 16.02 -0.11 9.57
C ARG A 51 16.07 1.27 10.23
N ASP A 52 17.09 2.04 9.90
CA ASP A 52 17.39 3.32 10.53
C ASP A 52 16.66 4.48 9.84
N ALA A 53 16.14 4.28 8.63
CA ALA A 53 15.29 5.24 7.96
C ALA A 53 13.99 5.50 8.73
N VAL A 54 13.54 6.76 8.66
CA VAL A 54 12.21 7.16 9.14
C VAL A 54 11.16 6.26 8.49
N ALA A 55 10.32 5.67 9.34
CA ALA A 55 9.28 4.75 8.92
C ALA A 55 8.27 5.45 8.02
N LYS A 56 7.90 4.82 6.91
CA LYS A 56 6.96 5.35 5.92
C LYS A 56 5.86 4.35 5.62
N ILE A 57 4.69 4.88 5.29
CA ILE A 57 3.53 4.14 4.80
C ILE A 57 3.33 4.57 3.34
N LEU A 58 3.38 3.61 2.42
CA LEU A 58 3.06 3.83 1.02
C LEU A 58 1.56 3.62 0.82
N VAL A 59 0.88 4.61 0.26
CA VAL A 59 -0.56 4.57 -0.04
C VAL A 59 -0.73 4.61 -1.54
N VAL A 60 -1.28 3.55 -2.13
CA VAL A 60 -1.36 3.41 -3.59
C VAL A 60 -2.79 3.64 -4.05
N GLY A 61 -2.97 4.55 -5.01
CA GLY A 61 -4.25 4.89 -5.61
C GLY A 61 -4.15 5.07 -7.13
N ASP A 62 -5.30 5.22 -7.78
CA ASP A 62 -5.46 5.41 -9.23
C ASP A 62 -5.65 6.90 -9.60
N GLY A 63 -5.01 7.79 -8.84
CA GLY A 63 -5.15 9.25 -8.99
C GLY A 63 -6.24 9.86 -8.10
N LEU A 64 -7.04 9.05 -7.42
CA LEU A 64 -7.84 9.49 -6.28
C LEU A 64 -7.56 8.58 -5.08
N PHE A 65 -7.83 9.08 -3.89
CA PHE A 65 -7.73 8.32 -2.65
C PHE A 65 -9.07 8.40 -1.96
N SER A 66 -9.70 7.26 -1.66
CA SER A 66 -10.96 7.30 -0.93
C SER A 66 -10.76 7.92 0.46
N GLN A 67 -11.85 8.47 0.99
CA GLN A 67 -11.86 8.97 2.35
C GLN A 67 -11.49 7.87 3.36
N LYS A 68 -11.93 6.63 3.12
CA LYS A 68 -11.61 5.50 4.00
C LYS A 68 -10.10 5.21 4.02
N LEU A 69 -9.48 5.12 2.84
CA LEU A 69 -8.05 4.84 2.72
C LEU A 69 -7.20 5.96 3.34
N SER A 70 -7.52 7.22 3.01
CA SER A 70 -6.81 8.38 3.54
C SER A 70 -6.94 8.50 5.07
N ASP A 71 -8.15 8.36 5.61
CA ASP A 71 -8.38 8.42 7.06
C ASP A 71 -7.70 7.24 7.79
N TYR A 72 -7.66 6.05 7.18
CA TYR A 72 -6.94 4.89 7.72
C TYR A 72 -5.43 5.13 7.74
N ALA A 73 -4.86 5.59 6.62
CA ALA A 73 -3.44 5.90 6.50
C ALA A 73 -3.00 6.96 7.52
N ILE A 74 -3.81 8.00 7.74
CA ILE A 74 -3.53 9.04 8.75
C ILE A 74 -3.52 8.43 10.16
N LYS A 75 -4.57 7.68 10.53
CA LYS A 75 -4.63 7.03 11.84
C LYS A 75 -3.44 6.10 12.08
N MET A 76 -3.00 5.41 11.03
CA MET A 76 -1.84 4.52 11.08
C MET A 76 -0.54 5.32 11.21
N GLY A 77 -0.38 6.41 10.46
CA GLY A 77 0.75 7.33 10.53
C GLY A 77 0.92 7.93 11.92
N GLN A 78 -0.15 8.44 12.53
CA GLN A 78 -0.10 9.01 13.88
C GLN A 78 0.28 7.97 14.95
N ARG A 79 -0.24 6.75 14.84
CA ARG A 79 -0.01 5.70 15.86
C ARG A 79 1.38 5.09 15.79
N LEU A 80 1.96 5.02 14.60
CA LEU A 80 3.24 4.37 14.35
C LEU A 80 4.38 5.37 14.17
N ASP A 81 4.08 6.67 14.25
CA ASP A 81 5.00 7.77 13.95
C ASP A 81 5.67 7.59 12.58
N CYS A 82 4.84 7.32 11.57
CA CYS A 82 5.27 7.10 10.20
C CYS A 82 4.91 8.29 9.31
N GLU A 83 5.79 8.59 8.36
CA GLU A 83 5.51 9.50 7.25
C GLU A 83 4.62 8.80 6.20
N ILE A 84 3.88 9.57 5.40
CA ILE A 84 3.00 9.05 4.36
C ILE A 84 3.57 9.39 2.98
N VAL A 85 3.66 8.37 2.13
CA VAL A 85 3.98 8.50 0.70
C VAL A 85 2.75 8.10 -0.09
N ALA A 86 2.07 9.05 -0.70
CA ALA A 86 0.93 8.81 -1.59
C ALA A 86 1.43 8.59 -3.01
N LEU A 87 1.14 7.43 -3.58
CA LEU A 87 1.54 7.02 -4.91
C LEU A 87 0.31 6.85 -5.80
N SER A 88 0.18 7.71 -6.79
CA SER A 88 -0.84 7.59 -7.84
C SER A 88 -0.24 6.89 -9.07
N ILE A 89 -0.86 5.79 -9.49
CA ILE A 89 -0.38 4.99 -10.62
C ILE A 89 -1.41 5.04 -11.75
N PHE A 90 -0.97 5.47 -12.94
CA PHE A 90 -1.74 5.30 -14.15
C PHE A 90 -1.41 3.93 -14.76
N ASP A 91 -2.30 2.97 -14.56
CA ASP A 91 -2.15 1.62 -15.09
C ASP A 91 -2.64 1.55 -16.54
N LYS A 92 -1.72 1.18 -17.44
CA LYS A 92 -1.98 0.99 -18.88
C LYS A 92 -2.99 -0.13 -19.15
N HIS A 93 -3.14 -1.09 -18.25
CA HIS A 93 -4.04 -2.23 -18.45
C HIS A 93 -5.51 -1.91 -18.15
N CYS A 94 -5.81 -0.76 -17.55
CA CYS A 94 -7.18 -0.36 -17.25
C CYS A 94 -7.91 0.32 -18.42
N ARG A 95 -7.20 0.77 -19.46
CA ARG A 95 -7.82 1.39 -20.64
C ARG A 95 -7.20 0.81 -21.90
N GLU A 96 -7.97 -0.06 -22.55
CA GLU A 96 -7.83 -0.54 -23.95
C GLU A 96 -6.43 -0.37 -24.57
N ARG A 97 -5.65 -1.48 -24.66
CA ARG A 97 -4.42 -1.76 -25.46
C ARG A 97 -3.82 -0.65 -26.38
N ARG A 98 -3.75 0.59 -25.93
CA ARG A 98 -3.23 1.74 -26.66
C ARG A 98 -2.39 2.52 -25.66
N ASP A 99 -1.21 2.94 -26.10
CA ASP A 99 -0.43 3.84 -25.26
C ASP A 99 -1.24 5.12 -25.01
N PRO A 100 -1.35 5.55 -23.75
CA PRO A 100 -2.09 6.75 -23.40
C PRO A 100 -1.46 7.95 -24.11
N ASP A 101 -2.30 8.80 -24.69
CA ASP A 101 -1.81 10.03 -25.30
C ASP A 101 -1.34 11.03 -24.21
N GLU A 102 -0.61 12.07 -24.62
CA GLU A 102 -0.12 13.09 -23.68
C GLU A 102 -1.25 13.85 -22.98
N SER A 103 -2.44 13.93 -23.59
CA SER A 103 -3.60 14.59 -22.98
C SER A 103 -4.16 13.75 -21.82
N GLU A 104 -4.27 12.44 -21.99
CA GLU A 104 -4.71 11.50 -20.97
C GLU A 104 -3.75 11.45 -19.78
N LYS A 105 -2.45 11.42 -20.05
CA LYS A 105 -1.42 11.49 -19.00
C LYS A 105 -1.52 12.80 -18.22
N ASN A 106 -1.61 13.93 -18.91
CA ASN A 106 -1.74 15.24 -18.27
C ASN A 106 -3.05 15.36 -17.47
N HIS A 107 -4.15 14.81 -17.98
CA HIS A 107 -5.40 14.76 -17.24
C HIS A 107 -5.26 13.90 -15.98
N PHE A 108 -4.56 12.77 -16.05
CA PHE A 108 -4.31 11.94 -14.88
C PHE A 108 -3.48 12.66 -13.84
N ILE A 109 -2.38 13.30 -14.23
CA ILE A 109 -1.49 14.05 -13.32
C ILE A 109 -2.27 15.16 -12.60
N LYS A 110 -3.05 15.96 -13.34
CA LYS A 110 -3.88 17.00 -12.70
C LYS A 110 -4.89 16.43 -11.71
N ARG A 111 -5.47 15.27 -12.02
CA ARG A 111 -6.41 14.59 -11.14
C ARG A 111 -5.72 14.05 -9.89
N SER A 112 -4.52 13.47 -10.04
CA SER A 112 -3.74 12.94 -8.92
C SER A 112 -3.29 14.05 -7.98
N GLU A 113 -2.81 15.17 -8.51
CA GLU A 113 -2.49 16.38 -7.73
C GLU A 113 -3.68 16.88 -6.92
N LEU A 114 -4.85 17.02 -7.55
CA LEU A 114 -6.05 17.47 -6.85
C LEU A 114 -6.52 16.48 -5.78
N GLY A 115 -6.51 15.18 -6.09
CA GLY A 115 -6.89 14.13 -5.16
C GLY A 115 -5.94 14.03 -3.96
N ALA A 116 -4.64 14.18 -4.21
CA ALA A 116 -3.62 14.17 -3.18
C ALA A 116 -3.64 15.43 -2.32
N ALA A 117 -4.05 16.60 -2.83
CA ALA A 117 -4.08 17.84 -2.06
C ALA A 117 -4.93 17.73 -0.79
N SER A 118 -6.16 17.19 -0.89
CA SER A 118 -7.01 17.03 0.31
C SER A 118 -6.43 16.02 1.31
N PHE A 119 -5.71 15.01 0.81
CA PHE A 119 -5.07 14.01 1.65
C PHE A 119 -3.82 14.61 2.34
N ALA A 120 -3.06 15.43 1.61
CA ALA A 120 -1.93 16.18 2.14
C ALA A 120 -2.38 17.11 3.27
N ASP A 121 -3.44 17.90 3.06
CA ASP A 121 -3.97 18.83 4.07
C ASP A 121 -4.35 18.10 5.36
N LYS A 122 -5.04 16.96 5.25
CA LYS A 122 -5.40 16.13 6.40
C LYS A 122 -4.17 15.54 7.11
N ALA A 123 -3.18 15.06 6.35
CA ALA A 123 -1.96 14.49 6.91
C ALA A 123 -1.12 15.56 7.64
N VAL A 124 -0.96 16.74 7.03
CA VAL A 124 -0.26 17.88 7.63
C VAL A 124 -0.99 18.37 8.87
N GLY A 125 -2.33 18.48 8.82
CA GLY A 125 -3.16 18.81 9.99
C GLY A 125 -3.05 17.78 11.12
N ALA A 126 -2.70 16.54 10.80
CA ALA A 126 -2.44 15.47 11.76
C ALA A 126 -0.97 15.42 12.26
N GLY A 127 -0.10 16.33 11.80
CA GLY A 127 1.31 16.39 12.15
C GLY A 127 2.20 15.38 11.40
N ILE A 128 1.70 14.78 10.32
CA ILE A 128 2.41 13.75 9.55
C ILE A 128 3.05 14.38 8.31
N LYS A 129 4.31 14.04 8.03
CA LYS A 129 4.92 14.42 6.75
C LYS A 129 4.30 13.64 5.60
N PHE A 130 3.97 14.36 4.54
CA PHE A 130 3.29 13.82 3.37
C PHE A 130 4.12 14.06 2.11
N TYR A 131 4.26 13.03 1.28
CA TYR A 131 4.90 13.11 -0.03
C TYR A 131 3.95 12.56 -1.08
N GLN A 132 3.85 13.23 -2.22
CA GLN A 132 3.09 12.75 -3.37
C GLN A 132 4.03 12.29 -4.48
N LEU A 133 3.73 11.13 -5.05
CA LEU A 133 4.38 10.57 -6.22
C LEU A 133 3.32 10.21 -7.26
N THR A 134 3.60 10.53 -8.51
CA THR A 134 2.77 10.11 -9.65
C THR A 134 3.65 9.32 -10.62
N LYS A 135 3.24 8.11 -10.98
CA LYS A 135 3.98 7.21 -11.87
C LYS A 135 3.02 6.61 -12.91
N ILE A 136 3.55 6.27 -14.08
CA ILE A 136 2.80 5.65 -15.18
C ILE A 136 3.43 4.30 -15.45
N GLY A 137 2.63 3.24 -15.47
CA GLY A 137 3.14 1.89 -15.67
C GLY A 137 2.29 0.85 -14.94
N GLU A 138 2.75 -0.39 -14.99
CA GLU A 138 2.12 -1.52 -14.31
C GLU A 138 2.23 -1.35 -12.79
N ARG A 139 1.09 -1.46 -12.10
CA ARG A 139 0.98 -1.21 -10.65
C ARG A 139 2.00 -1.97 -9.84
N GLU A 140 2.12 -3.28 -10.07
CA GLU A 140 2.98 -4.17 -9.27
C GLU A 140 4.47 -3.81 -9.44
N VAL A 141 4.89 -3.57 -10.68
CA VAL A 141 6.26 -3.18 -11.01
C VAL A 141 6.62 -1.83 -10.38
N ILE A 142 5.72 -0.84 -10.48
CA ILE A 142 5.95 0.49 -9.92
C ILE A 142 5.99 0.45 -8.39
N VAL A 143 5.12 -0.32 -7.74
CA VAL A 143 5.12 -0.45 -6.27
C VAL A 143 6.43 -1.09 -5.80
N ASP A 144 6.89 -2.16 -6.44
CA ASP A 144 8.17 -2.81 -6.10
C ASP A 144 9.37 -1.88 -6.30
N GLN A 145 9.38 -1.10 -7.39
CA GLN A 145 10.39 -0.07 -7.64
C GLN A 145 10.39 0.99 -6.54
N VAL A 146 9.24 1.56 -6.20
CA VAL A 146 9.13 2.60 -5.17
C VAL A 146 9.54 2.10 -3.80
N VAL A 147 9.19 0.85 -3.45
CA VAL A 147 9.62 0.21 -2.19
C VAL A 147 11.13 0.03 -2.13
N LYS A 148 11.79 -0.21 -3.27
CA LYS A 148 13.26 -0.31 -3.37
C LYS A 148 13.96 1.05 -3.38
N GLU A 149 13.36 2.06 -4.03
CA GLU A 149 13.91 3.40 -4.15
C GLU A 149 13.80 4.20 -2.85
N ILE A 150 12.72 4.01 -2.09
CA ILE A 150 12.43 4.80 -0.89
C ILE A 150 12.66 3.96 0.36
N ALA A 151 13.77 4.24 1.04
CA ALA A 151 14.09 3.62 2.32
C ALA A 151 13.03 3.93 3.39
N GLY A 152 12.74 2.93 4.23
CA GLY A 152 11.86 3.05 5.39
C GLY A 152 10.39 2.74 5.12
N ILE A 153 9.97 2.37 3.90
CA ILE A 153 8.59 1.91 3.66
C ILE A 153 8.35 0.59 4.39
N ARG A 154 7.45 0.60 5.39
CA ARG A 154 7.10 -0.57 6.20
C ARG A 154 5.78 -1.21 5.80
N TYR A 155 4.87 -0.42 5.26
CA TYR A 155 3.50 -0.82 4.94
C TYR A 155 3.10 -0.24 3.60
N VAL A 156 2.39 -1.04 2.82
CA VAL A 156 1.71 -0.64 1.59
C VAL A 156 0.21 -0.78 1.82
N LEU A 157 -0.52 0.31 1.62
CA LEU A 157 -1.97 0.39 1.74
C LEU A 157 -2.56 0.57 0.34
N THR A 158 -3.46 -0.33 -0.05
CA THR A 158 -4.17 -0.27 -1.34
C THR A 158 -5.66 -0.48 -1.10
N GLU A 159 -6.49 0.15 -1.91
CA GLU A 159 -7.90 -0.22 -1.97
C GLU A 159 -8.03 -1.59 -2.65
N PRO A 160 -8.99 -2.44 -2.22
CA PRO A 160 -9.33 -3.64 -2.96
C PRO A 160 -9.86 -3.22 -4.32
N ASP A 161 -9.37 -3.88 -5.36
CA ASP A 161 -9.84 -3.66 -6.72
C ASP A 161 -11.35 -3.93 -6.77
N ASP A 162 -12.14 -2.96 -7.24
CA ASP A 162 -13.61 -3.13 -7.38
C ASP A 162 -13.98 -4.32 -8.27
N ARG A 163 -13.03 -4.80 -9.11
CA ARG A 163 -13.16 -6.04 -9.89
C ARG A 163 -13.38 -7.29 -9.03
N ILE A 164 -12.80 -7.34 -7.83
CA ILE A 164 -12.95 -8.49 -6.91
C ILE A 164 -14.32 -8.46 -6.23
N LYS A 165 -14.94 -7.27 -6.06
CA LYS A 165 -16.28 -7.15 -5.49
C LYS A 165 -17.36 -7.69 -6.42
N GLU A 166 -17.18 -7.60 -7.74
CA GLU A 166 -18.14 -8.14 -8.70
C GLU A 166 -18.16 -9.68 -8.71
N GLU A 167 -16.99 -10.33 -8.65
CA GLU A 167 -16.89 -11.80 -8.55
C GLU A 167 -17.41 -12.36 -7.22
N LEU A 168 -17.25 -11.63 -6.11
CA LEU A 168 -17.77 -12.04 -4.80
C LEU A 168 -19.27 -11.77 -4.65
N SER A 169 -19.84 -10.80 -5.36
CA SER A 169 -21.30 -10.58 -5.37
C SER A 169 -22.07 -11.65 -6.17
N GLY A 170 -21.41 -12.31 -7.13
CA GLY A 170 -22.01 -13.34 -7.98
C GLY A 170 -21.92 -14.77 -7.43
N ARG A 171 -21.13 -15.04 -6.38
CA ARG A 171 -20.91 -16.39 -5.83
C ARG A 171 -20.77 -16.43 -4.32
N VAL A 172 -21.81 -16.02 -3.60
CA VAL A 172 -22.04 -16.55 -2.25
C VAL A 172 -23.50 -16.95 -2.10
N GLN A 173 -23.87 -18.10 -2.67
CA GLN A 173 -24.93 -18.92 -2.07
C GLN A 173 -24.33 -19.52 -0.80
N LEU A 174 -24.54 -18.86 0.36
CA LEU A 174 -24.34 -19.52 1.64
C LEU A 174 -25.34 -20.67 1.73
N PRO A 175 -24.93 -21.94 1.90
CA PRO A 175 -25.89 -22.99 2.21
C PRO A 175 -26.49 -22.66 3.58
N ALA A 176 -27.81 -22.49 3.62
CA ALA A 176 -28.56 -22.34 4.86
C ALA A 176 -28.41 -23.62 5.67
N ILE A 177 -27.43 -23.67 6.57
CA ILE A 177 -27.33 -24.71 7.59
C ILE A 177 -28.43 -24.42 8.61
N ASN A 178 -29.50 -25.20 8.54
CA ASN A 178 -30.59 -25.18 9.51
C ASN A 178 -30.16 -26.01 10.73
N THR A 179 -29.62 -25.38 11.77
CA THR A 179 -29.36 -26.05 13.07
C THR A 179 -30.60 -25.95 13.96
N PRO A 180 -31.18 -27.08 14.42
CA PRO A 180 -32.35 -27.06 15.28
C PRO A 180 -31.93 -27.18 16.75
N TRP A 181 -31.49 -26.09 17.38
CA TRP A 181 -31.26 -26.09 18.83
C TRP A 181 -31.64 -24.75 19.45
N SER A 182 -32.92 -24.64 19.84
CA SER A 182 -33.39 -23.86 21.00
C SER A 182 -34.92 -23.91 21.09
N LYS A 183 -35.44 -24.88 21.86
CA LYS A 183 -36.65 -24.70 22.67
C LYS A 183 -36.39 -25.35 24.03
N LEU A 184 -36.01 -24.49 24.98
CA LEU A 184 -36.54 -24.56 26.34
C LEU A 184 -37.85 -23.77 26.33
#